data_AF-A0A8C2MI32-F1
#
_entry.id   AF-A0A8C2MI32-F1
#
_cell.length_a   1.000
_cell.length_b   1.000
_cell.length_c   1.000
_cell.angle_alpha   90.00
_cell.angle_beta   90.00
_cell.angle_gamma   90.00
#
_symmetry.space_group_name_H-M   'P 1'
#
loop_
_entity.id
_entity.type
_entity.pdbx_description
1 polymer ?
#
loop_
_entity_poly.entity_id
_entity_poly.type
_entity_poly.pdbx_seq_one_letter_code
_entity_poly.pdbx_strand_id
1 'polypeptide(L)' 'MEPLKVEKFATADRGNGLRAVVPLRPGELLFRCDPLAYTVCKGSRGVVCDRCLLGYEVWERVMWLSSEPENL' A
#
# COMPACT_ATOMS: atom_id res chain seq x y z
N MET A 1 -19.42 -2.51 0.76
CA MET A 1 -18.24 -1.77 0.24
C MET A 1 -18.68 -0.33 0.14
N GLU A 2 -17.98 0.61 0.79
CA GLU A 2 -18.31 2.03 0.67
C GLU A 2 -18.17 2.48 -0.79
N PRO A 3 -18.98 3.44 -1.26
CA PRO A 3 -18.84 4.00 -2.60
C PRO A 3 -17.45 4.65 -2.76
N LEU A 4 -16.82 4.43 -3.90
CA LEU A 4 -15.51 5.00 -4.19
C LEU A 4 -15.62 6.53 -4.27
N LYS A 5 -14.66 7.21 -3.63
CA LYS A 5 -14.54 8.68 -3.63
C LYS A 5 -13.88 9.23 -4.89
N VAL A 6 -13.44 8.32 -5.76
CA VAL A 6 -12.70 8.58 -6.99
C VAL A 6 -13.22 7.72 -8.12
N GLU A 7 -13.17 8.24 -9.34
CA GLU A 7 -13.58 7.51 -10.55
C GLU A 7 -12.56 7.69 -11.69
N LYS A 8 -12.54 6.73 -12.62
CA LYS A 8 -11.79 6.82 -13.86
C LYS A 8 -12.48 7.81 -14.82
N PHE A 9 -11.72 8.64 -15.50
CA PHE A 9 -12.23 9.54 -16.55
C PHE A 9 -11.23 9.69 -17.71
N ALA A 10 -11.69 10.23 -18.85
CA ALA A 10 -10.82 10.58 -19.97
C ALA A 10 -10.26 12.00 -19.79
N THR A 11 -8.94 12.13 -19.75
CA THR A 11 -8.24 13.43 -19.71
C THR A 11 -8.23 14.09 -21.09
N ALA A 12 -7.92 15.40 -21.13
CA ALA A 12 -7.88 16.15 -22.38
C ALA A 12 -6.80 15.64 -23.35
N ASP A 13 -5.61 15.29 -22.83
CA ASP A 13 -4.40 15.06 -23.64
C ASP A 13 -3.49 13.91 -23.15
N ARG A 14 -3.89 13.15 -22.11
CA ARG A 14 -3.04 12.14 -21.44
C ARG A 14 -3.68 10.76 -21.28
N GLY A 15 -4.74 10.47 -22.03
CA GLY A 15 -5.48 9.20 -21.91
C GLY A 15 -6.37 9.17 -20.68
N ASN A 16 -6.36 8.07 -19.92
CA ASN A 16 -7.21 7.93 -18.73
C ASN A 16 -6.59 8.59 -17.49
N GLY A 17 -7.45 9.13 -16.62
CA GLY A 17 -7.07 9.68 -15.32
C GLY A 17 -8.02 9.23 -14.22
N LEU A 18 -7.73 9.66 -12.99
CA LEU A 18 -8.56 9.46 -11.81
C LEU A 18 -8.99 10.84 -11.30
N ARG A 19 -10.28 11.04 -11.02
CA ARG A 19 -10.82 12.31 -10.48
C ARG A 19 -11.67 12.07 -9.25
N ALA A 20 -11.77 13.07 -8.38
CA ALA A 20 -12.65 13.02 -7.21
C ALA A 20 -14.12 13.14 -7.63
N VAL A 21 -14.99 12.33 -7.03
CA VAL A 21 -16.47 12.45 -7.18
C VAL A 21 -17.13 13.13 -5.99
N VAL A 22 -16.38 13.35 -4.90
CA VAL A 22 -16.79 14.05 -3.69
C VAL A 22 -15.67 15.02 -3.25
N PRO A 23 -15.97 16.08 -2.45
CA PRO A 23 -14.94 16.90 -1.83
C PRO A 23 -14.03 16.06 -0.93
N LEU A 24 -12.71 16.27 -1.04
CA LEU A 24 -11.70 15.52 -0.28
C LEU A 24 -11.05 16.38 0.79
N ARG A 25 -10.68 15.78 1.92
CA ARG A 25 -9.92 16.44 3.00
C ARG A 25 -8.47 15.94 3.06
N PRO A 26 -7.52 16.76 3.53
CA PRO A 26 -6.16 16.29 3.79
C PRO A 26 -6.14 15.07 4.73
N GLY A 27 -5.40 14.03 4.36
CA GLY A 27 -5.31 12.77 5.11
C GLY A 27 -6.38 11.73 4.81
N GLU A 28 -7.35 12.03 3.93
CA GLU A 28 -8.41 11.09 3.58
C GLU A 28 -7.91 9.93 2.71
N LEU A 29 -8.23 8.69 3.11
CA LEU A 29 -7.90 7.49 2.35
C LEU A 29 -8.81 7.40 1.10
N LEU A 30 -8.19 7.42 -0.08
CA LEU A 30 -8.91 7.35 -1.37
C LEU A 30 -9.00 5.94 -1.93
N PHE A 31 -7.91 5.18 -1.83
CA PHE A 31 -7.83 3.79 -2.29
C PHE A 31 -6.63 3.09 -1.63
N ARG A 32 -6.71 1.77 -1.46
CA ARG A 32 -5.60 0.89 -1.05
C ARG A 32 -5.60 -0.34 -1.95
N CYS A 33 -4.42 -0.80 -2.34
CA CYS A 33 -4.27 -1.93 -3.25
C CYS A 33 -3.00 -2.69 -2.91
N ASP A 34 -3.08 -4.01 -2.81
CA ASP A 34 -1.88 -4.85 -2.87
C ASP A 34 -1.34 -4.86 -4.30
N PRO A 35 -0.03 -5.00 -4.52
CA PRO A 35 0.51 -5.11 -5.86
C PRO A 35 -0.11 -6.32 -6.59
N LEU A 36 -0.42 -6.18 -7.88
CA LEU A 36 -0.83 -7.33 -8.70
C LEU A 36 0.22 -8.44 -8.65
N ALA A 37 1.49 -8.03 -8.76
CA ALA A 37 2.67 -8.84 -8.46
C ALA A 37 3.81 -7.85 -8.11
N TYR A 38 4.74 -8.28 -7.26
CA TYR A 38 5.96 -7.54 -6.96
C TYR A 38 7.12 -8.49 -6.69
N THR A 39 8.33 -7.97 -6.80
CA THR A 39 9.58 -8.68 -6.45
C THR A 39 10.58 -7.67 -5.88
N VAL A 40 11.51 -8.14 -5.05
CA VAL A 40 12.59 -7.33 -4.51
C VAL A 40 13.50 -6.79 -5.63
N CYS A 41 14.02 -5.57 -5.47
CA CYS A 41 14.95 -5.00 -6.43
C CYS A 41 16.34 -5.65 -6.31
N LYS A 42 17.17 -5.55 -7.38
CA LYS A 42 18.50 -6.17 -7.43
C LYS A 42 19.39 -5.81 -6.24
N GLY A 43 19.38 -4.54 -5.81
CA GLY A 43 20.25 -4.04 -4.74
C GLY A 43 19.83 -4.47 -3.33
N SER A 44 18.57 -4.86 -3.14
CA SER A 44 18.04 -5.26 -1.83
C SER A 44 17.84 -6.77 -1.71
N ARG A 45 18.03 -7.53 -2.79
CA ARG A 45 17.90 -8.98 -2.80
C ARG A 45 18.92 -9.62 -1.84
N GLY A 46 18.44 -10.43 -0.90
CA GLY A 46 19.26 -11.03 0.16
C GLY A 46 19.52 -10.12 1.36
N VAL A 47 19.03 -8.88 1.34
CA VAL A 47 19.11 -7.92 2.46
C VAL A 47 17.75 -7.74 3.14
N VAL A 48 16.66 -7.79 2.37
CA VAL A 48 15.28 -7.75 2.87
C VAL A 48 14.53 -9.04 2.56
N CYS A 49 13.45 -9.31 3.28
CA CYS A 49 12.53 -10.39 2.94
C CYS A 49 11.81 -10.10 1.62
N ASP A 50 11.86 -11.03 0.67
CA ASP A 50 11.18 -10.92 -0.63
C ASP A 50 9.66 -10.70 -0.52
N ARG A 51 9.03 -11.10 0.59
CA ARG A 51 7.61 -10.90 0.85
C ARG A 51 7.34 -9.59 1.58
N CYS A 52 7.73 -9.41 2.83
CA CYS A 52 7.34 -8.20 3.57
C CYS A 52 8.20 -6.96 3.26
N LEU A 53 9.27 -7.11 2.47
CA LEU A 53 10.22 -6.04 2.11
C LEU A 53 10.92 -5.38 3.32
N LEU A 54 10.85 -6.01 4.49
CA LEU A 54 11.54 -5.57 5.71
C LEU A 54 12.96 -6.16 5.77
N GLY A 55 13.90 -5.34 6.24
CA GLY A 55 15.23 -5.82 6.64
C GLY A 55 15.14 -6.67 7.91
N TYR A 56 16.10 -7.57 8.10
CA TYR A 56 16.10 -8.56 9.19
C TYR A 56 15.92 -7.94 10.59
N GLU A 57 16.64 -6.85 10.91
CA GLU A 57 16.54 -6.19 12.22
C GLU A 57 15.13 -5.62 12.50
N VAL A 58 14.46 -5.13 11.45
CA VAL A 58 13.09 -4.65 11.56
C VAL A 58 12.12 -5.83 11.64
N TRP A 59 12.43 -6.92 10.94
CA TRP A 59 11.60 -8.11 10.94
C TRP A 59 11.53 -8.77 12.32
N GLU A 60 12.65 -8.92 13.02
CA GLU A 60 12.65 -9.42 14.41
C GLU A 60 11.75 -8.55 15.29
N ARG A 61 11.91 -7.23 15.25
CA ARG A 61 11.09 -6.30 16.05
C ARG A 61 9.60 -6.37 15.72
N VAL A 62 9.23 -6.49 14.45
CA VAL A 62 7.82 -6.61 14.02
C VAL A 62 7.23 -7.96 14.44
N MET A 63 8.02 -9.04 14.38
CA MET A 63 7.58 -10.37 14.86
C MET A 63 7.33 -10.34 16.37
N TRP A 64 8.21 -9.70 17.16
CA TRP A 64 7.99 -9.52 18.60
C TRP A 64 6.71 -8.74 18.91
N LEU A 65 6.47 -7.62 18.22
CA LEU A 65 5.26 -6.80 18.40
C LEU A 65 3.98 -7.51 17.94
N SER A 66 4.07 -8.40 16.95
CA SER A 66 2.93 -9.18 16.45
C SER A 66 2.65 -10.44 17.29
N SER A 67 3.56 -10.78 18.21
CA SER A 67 3.44 -11.93 19.11
C SER A 67 2.91 -11.58 20.50
N GLU A 68 2.68 -10.30 20.80
CA GLU A 68 1.86 -9.93 21.94
C GLU A 68 0.40 -10.29 21.61
N PRO A 69 -0.24 -11.20 22.36
CA PRO A 69 -1.65 -11.49 22.15
C PRO A 69 -2.44 -10.21 22.42
N GLU A 70 -3.30 -9.82 21.47
CA GLU A 70 -4.38 -8.89 21.76
C GLU A 70 -5.12 -9.42 22.99
N ASN A 71 -5.08 -8.63 24.07
CA ASN A 71 -5.54 -8.99 25.41
C ASN A 71 -6.80 -9.89 25.41
N LEU A 72 -6.69 -11.07 26.03
CA LEU A 72 -7.82 -11.89 26.46
C LEU A 72 -8.40 -11.32 27.77
#